data_AF-C1C1H7-F1
#
_entry.id   AF-C1C1H7-F1
#
_cell.length_a   1.000
_cell.length_b   1.000
_cell.length_c   1.000
_cell.angle_alpha   90.00
_cell.angle_beta   90.00
_cell.angle_gamma   90.00
#
_symmetry.space_group_name_H-M   'P 1'
#
loop_
_entity.id
_entity.type
_entity.pdbx_description
1 polymer ?
#
loop_
_entity_poly.entity_id
_entity_poly.type
_entity_poly.pdbx_seq_one_letter_code
_entity_poly.pdbx_strand_id
1 'polypeptide(L)'
;MDVFLMVRRCETTIFLDAKETTSVLELKKMIEGITKRSPVDQRLFNKEDQVMEDDKTLSDYGLNANVAKAQYPAEVGLAYRGLGSNVYEELKKTPYSSPPELPDAMKPGQEASSAETATA
;
A
#
# COMPACT_ATOMS: atom_id res chain seq x y z
N MET A 1 18.81 4.27 2.62
CA MET A 1 17.91 4.31 3.79
C MET A 1 16.83 3.25 3.67
N ASP A 2 16.15 2.92 4.76
CA ASP A 2 15.00 2.00 4.75
C ASP A 2 13.74 2.70 4.24
N VAL A 3 12.92 1.96 3.51
CA VAL A 3 11.62 2.36 2.99
C VAL A 3 10.57 1.35 3.38
N PHE A 4 9.40 1.83 3.76
CA PHE A 4 8.28 0.99 4.20
C PHE A 4 7.24 0.91 3.09
N LEU A 5 6.89 -0.30 2.69
CA LEU A 5 6.06 -0.58 1.53
C LEU A 5 4.75 -1.26 1.92
N MET A 6 3.71 -0.97 1.16
CA MET A 6 2.42 -1.62 1.21
C MET A 6 2.16 -2.24 -0.17
N VAL A 7 2.48 -3.53 -0.33
CA VAL A 7 2.24 -4.26 -1.57
C VAL A 7 0.79 -4.73 -1.63
N ARG A 8 0.04 -4.32 -2.66
CA ARG A 8 -1.41 -4.54 -2.74
C ARG A 8 -1.81 -5.28 -4.01
N ARG A 9 -2.68 -6.29 -3.84
CA ARG A 9 -3.31 -7.06 -4.91
C ARG A 9 -4.66 -7.59 -4.46
N CYS A 10 -5.73 -7.29 -5.17
CA CYS A 10 -7.11 -7.59 -4.78
C CYS A 10 -7.35 -7.14 -3.32
N GLU A 11 -7.69 -8.07 -2.43
CA GLU A 11 -7.90 -7.83 -0.99
C GLU A 11 -6.64 -8.12 -0.17
N THR A 12 -5.54 -8.55 -0.80
CA THR A 12 -4.26 -8.81 -0.14
C THR A 12 -3.46 -7.53 0.01
N THR A 13 -2.97 -7.28 1.23
CA THR A 13 -2.03 -6.21 1.55
C THR A 13 -0.87 -6.81 2.34
N ILE A 14 0.37 -6.60 1.87
CA ILE A 14 1.60 -7.07 2.52
C ILE A 14 2.41 -5.85 2.93
N PHE A 15 2.72 -5.74 4.22
CA PHE A 15 3.64 -4.74 4.73
C PHE A 15 5.03 -5.33 4.82
N LEU A 16 6.00 -4.64 4.24
CA LEU A 16 7.42 -5.02 4.30
C LEU A 16 8.30 -3.79 4.18
N ASP A 17 9.52 -3.89 4.70
CA ASP A 17 10.56 -2.89 4.52
C ASP A 17 11.67 -3.38 3.58
N ALA A 18 12.33 -2.44 2.93
CA ALA A 18 13.47 -2.68 2.07
C ALA A 18 14.42 -1.48 2.10
N LYS A 19 15.60 -1.59 1.50
CA LYS A 19 16.44 -0.41 1.25
C LYS A 19 15.91 0.32 0.02
N GLU A 20 16.00 1.65 -0.03
CA GLU A 20 15.64 2.41 -1.24
C GLU A 20 16.47 2.00 -2.49
N THR A 21 17.67 1.45 -2.26
CA THR A 21 18.56 0.90 -3.30
C THR A 21 18.22 -0.54 -3.69
N THR A 22 17.27 -1.19 -3.01
CA THR A 22 16.83 -2.54 -3.37
C THR A 22 16.26 -2.52 -4.77
N SER A 23 16.60 -3.52 -5.57
CA SER A 23 16.07 -3.67 -6.92
C SER A 23 14.63 -4.18 -6.91
N VAL A 24 13.88 -3.91 -7.97
CA VAL A 24 12.52 -4.46 -8.15
C VAL A 24 12.56 -6.00 -8.17
N LEU A 25 13.61 -6.60 -8.75
CA LEU A 25 13.80 -8.05 -8.73
C LEU A 25 13.93 -8.60 -7.30
N GLU A 26 14.70 -7.94 -6.44
CA GLU A 26 14.83 -8.33 -5.04
C GLU A 26 13.52 -8.18 -4.28
N LEU A 27 12.77 -7.10 -4.53
CA LEU A 27 11.43 -6.92 -3.96
C LEU A 27 10.49 -8.07 -4.37
N LYS A 28 10.52 -8.49 -5.64
CA LYS A 28 9.76 -9.66 -6.11
C LYS A 28 10.15 -10.96 -5.40
N LYS A 29 11.44 -11.16 -5.09
CA LYS A 29 11.91 -12.31 -4.30
C LYS A 29 11.42 -12.27 -2.85
N MET A 30 11.34 -11.08 -2.24
CA MET A 30 10.73 -10.94 -0.91
C MET A 30 9.25 -11.32 -0.95
N ILE A 31 8.51 -10.86 -1.97
CA ILE A 31 7.10 -11.22 -2.19
C ILE A 31 6.97 -12.73 -2.46
N GLU A 32 7.86 -13.33 -3.24
CA GLU A 32 7.89 -14.79 -3.49
C GLU A 32 8.02 -15.57 -2.17
N GLY A 33 8.88 -15.09 -1.25
CA GLY A 33 9.04 -15.69 0.07
C GLY A 33 7.71 -15.84 0.83
N ILE A 34 6.79 -14.89 0.63
CA ILE A 34 5.48 -14.82 1.30
C ILE A 34 4.40 -15.55 0.48
N THR A 35 4.31 -15.28 -0.82
CA THR A 35 3.17 -15.68 -1.67
C THR A 35 3.45 -16.95 -2.48
N LYS A 36 4.70 -17.42 -2.48
CA LYS A 36 5.18 -18.58 -3.24
C LYS A 36 4.95 -18.47 -4.76
N ARG A 37 4.84 -17.25 -5.28
CA ARG A 37 4.80 -16.95 -6.72
C ARG A 37 6.18 -16.53 -7.19
N SER A 38 6.69 -17.15 -8.26
CA SER A 38 8.00 -16.82 -8.81
C SER A 38 8.07 -15.35 -9.27
N PRO A 39 9.22 -14.66 -9.16
CA PRO A 39 9.37 -13.27 -9.63
C PRO A 39 8.94 -13.05 -11.08
N VAL A 40 9.14 -14.04 -11.96
CA VAL A 40 8.73 -13.97 -13.37
C VAL A 40 7.20 -13.99 -13.58
N ASP A 41 6.46 -14.45 -12.57
CA ASP A 41 5.00 -14.43 -12.54
C ASP A 41 4.47 -13.21 -11.80
N GLN A 42 5.33 -12.30 -11.35
CA GLN A 42 4.96 -11.08 -10.64
C GLN A 42 5.20 -9.85 -11.51
N ARG A 43 4.22 -8.95 -11.52
CA ARG A 43 4.35 -7.61 -12.10
C ARG A 43 4.06 -6.59 -11.02
N LEU A 44 5.01 -5.69 -10.80
CA LEU A 44 4.91 -4.63 -9.82
C LEU A 44 4.60 -3.30 -10.50
N PHE A 45 3.88 -2.44 -9.79
CA PHE A 45 3.46 -1.13 -10.28
C PHE A 45 3.76 -0.05 -9.23
N ASN A 46 4.24 1.10 -9.68
CA ASN A 46 4.40 2.27 -8.81
C ASN A 46 3.03 2.91 -8.51
N LYS A 47 3.02 4.04 -7.78
CA LYS A 47 1.80 4.77 -7.41
C LYS A 47 1.01 5.33 -8.61
N GLU A 48 1.66 5.51 -9.75
CA GLU A 48 1.08 6.01 -11.01
C GLU A 48 0.63 4.85 -11.91
N ASP A 49 0.57 3.63 -11.36
CA ASP A 49 0.26 2.39 -12.07
C ASP A 49 1.21 2.12 -13.26
N GLN A 50 2.44 2.65 -13.21
CA GLN A 50 3.51 2.34 -14.15
C GLN A 50 4.18 1.01 -13.77
N VAL A 51 4.39 0.14 -14.77
CA VAL A 51 5.10 -1.14 -14.58
C VAL A 51 6.55 -0.89 -14.18
N MET A 52 6.99 -1.59 -13.14
CA MET A 52 8.35 -1.52 -12.62
C MET A 52 9.28 -2.55 -13.30
N GLU A 53 10.47 -2.11 -13.69
CA GLU A 53 11.51 -2.92 -14.35
C GLU A 53 12.46 -3.54 -13.32
N ASP A 54 12.86 -4.79 -13.54
CA ASP A 54 13.58 -5.63 -12.57
C ASP A 54 14.96 -5.09 -12.17
N ASP A 55 15.63 -4.40 -13.09
CA ASP A 55 16.97 -3.82 -12.94
C ASP A 55 16.98 -2.45 -12.26
N LYS A 56 15.81 -1.80 -12.13
CA LYS A 56 15.67 -0.51 -11.45
C LYS A 56 15.51 -0.70 -9.95
N THR A 57 15.90 0.34 -9.23
CA THR A 57 15.79 0.42 -7.76
C THR A 57 14.43 1.00 -7.35
N LEU A 58 14.07 0.82 -6.08
CA LEU A 58 12.89 1.47 -5.50
C LEU A 58 12.99 3.01 -5.60
N SER A 59 14.18 3.57 -5.40
CA SER A 59 14.40 5.01 -5.53
C SER A 59 14.14 5.56 -6.95
N ASP A 60 14.38 4.77 -8.00
CA ASP A 60 14.09 5.18 -9.38
C ASP A 60 12.59 5.39 -9.64
N TYR A 61 11.75 4.76 -8.82
CA TYR A 61 10.29 4.92 -8.81
C TYR A 61 9.79 5.88 -7.72
N GLY A 62 10.69 6.68 -7.13
CA GLY A 62 10.33 7.66 -6.10
C GLY A 62 10.05 7.07 -4.72
N LEU A 63 10.28 5.77 -4.52
CA LEU A 63 10.13 5.09 -3.23
C LEU A 63 11.41 5.30 -2.40
N ASN A 64 11.49 6.45 -1.73
CA ASN A 64 12.60 6.83 -0.85
C ASN A 64 12.13 7.07 0.59
N ALA A 65 13.07 7.22 1.53
CA ALA A 65 12.78 7.33 2.96
C ALA A 65 11.95 8.56 3.36
N ASN A 66 11.89 9.60 2.52
CA ASN A 66 11.06 10.78 2.80
C ASN A 66 9.57 10.53 2.48
N VAL A 67 9.29 9.65 1.51
CA VAL A 67 7.93 9.35 1.05
C VAL A 67 7.39 8.09 1.72
N ALA A 68 8.21 7.04 1.81
CA ALA A 68 7.85 5.71 2.28
C ALA A 68 8.20 5.53 3.77
N LYS A 69 7.50 6.21 4.67
CA LYS A 69 7.75 6.20 6.12
C LYS A 69 7.02 5.05 6.83
N ALA A 70 7.47 4.63 8.01
CA ALA A 70 6.83 3.54 8.75
C ALA A 70 5.33 3.78 9.03
N GLN A 71 4.97 5.01 9.42
CA GLN A 71 3.59 5.42 9.67
C GLN A 71 2.79 5.73 8.39
N TYR A 72 3.47 5.86 7.25
CA TYR A 72 2.87 6.16 5.96
C TYR A 72 3.62 5.40 4.85
N PRO A 73 3.45 4.07 4.78
CA PRO A 73 4.16 3.24 3.82
C PRO A 73 3.69 3.54 2.40
N ALA A 74 4.62 3.44 1.45
CA ALA A 74 4.33 3.69 0.05
C ALA A 74 3.63 2.48 -0.60
N GLU A 75 2.60 2.75 -1.40
CA GLU A 75 1.85 1.69 -2.07
C GLU A 75 2.60 1.17 -3.31
N VAL A 76 2.65 -0.15 -3.46
CA VAL A 76 3.14 -0.86 -4.65
C VAL A 76 2.06 -1.81 -5.13
N GLY A 77 1.63 -1.68 -6.38
CA GLY A 77 0.67 -2.60 -6.98
C GLY A 77 1.34 -3.92 -7.33
N LEU A 78 0.62 -5.04 -7.18
CA LEU A 78 1.07 -6.37 -7.59
C LEU A 78 -0.01 -7.02 -8.48
N ALA A 79 0.41 -7.65 -9.57
CA ALA A 79 -0.42 -8.51 -10.40
C ALA A 79 0.33 -9.81 -10.74
N TYR A 80 -0.39 -10.92 -10.82
CA TYR A 80 0.19 -12.20 -11.21
C TYR A 80 -0.02 -12.55 -12.68
N ARG A 81 0.90 -13.34 -13.22
CA ARG A 81 0.70 -14.07 -14.47
C ARG A 81 -0.28 -15.23 -14.25
N GLY A 82 -1.25 -15.37 -15.17
CA GLY A 82 -2.26 -16.41 -15.10
C GLY A 82 -1.66 -17.82 -15.19
N LEU A 83 -2.14 -18.75 -14.37
CA LEU A 83 -1.69 -20.15 -14.43
C LEU A 83 -2.04 -20.76 -15.80
N GLY A 84 -1.03 -21.17 -16.55
CA GLY A 84 -1.20 -21.74 -17.89
C GLY A 84 -1.41 -20.71 -19.01
N SER A 85 -1.26 -19.41 -18.72
CA SER A 85 -1.31 -18.32 -19.70
C SER A 85 -0.06 -17.45 -19.60
N ASN A 86 0.38 -16.88 -20.73
CA ASN A 86 1.43 -15.86 -20.73
C ASN A 86 0.89 -14.44 -20.45
N VAL A 87 -0.39 -14.33 -20.09
CA VAL A 87 -1.07 -13.06 -19.83
C VAL A 87 -1.07 -12.76 -18.34
N TYR A 88 -0.77 -11.51 -18.00
CA TYR A 88 -0.87 -10.99 -16.63
C TYR A 88 -2.31 -10.55 -16.34
N GLU A 89 -2.75 -10.77 -15.10
CA GLU A 89 -4.00 -10.20 -14.63
C GLU A 89 -3.93 -8.67 -14.61
N GLU A 90 -5.09 -8.02 -14.70
CA GLU A 90 -5.20 -6.58 -14.55
C GLU A 90 -4.88 -6.17 -13.11
N LEU A 91 -4.26 -4.99 -12.95
CA LEU A 91 -3.97 -4.44 -11.63
C LEU A 91 -5.30 -4.12 -10.91
N LYS A 92 -5.62 -4.90 -9.88
CA LYS A 92 -6.80 -4.70 -9.05
C LYS A 92 -6.39 -4.46 -7.60
N LYS A 93 -6.87 -3.38 -7.00
CA LYS A 93 -6.65 -3.02 -5.59
C LYS A 93 -8.01 -2.71 -4.96
N THR A 94 -8.51 -3.58 -4.08
CA THR A 94 -9.82 -3.36 -3.44
C THR A 94 -9.70 -2.20 -2.43
N PRO A 95 -10.52 -1.14 -2.53
CA PRO A 95 -10.51 -0.05 -1.54
C PRO A 95 -10.78 -0.59 -0.13
N TYR A 96 -10.14 0.01 0.87
CA TYR A 96 -10.49 -0.27 2.26
C TYR A 96 -11.90 0.26 2.58
N SER A 97 -12.48 -0.22 3.68
CA SER A 97 -13.74 0.31 4.19
C SER A 97 -13.62 1.78 4.53
N SER A 98 -14.67 2.55 4.25
CA SER A 98 -14.80 3.92 4.73
C SER A 98 -15.05 3.95 6.24
N PRO A 99 -14.48 4.91 6.98
CA PRO A 99 -14.80 5.10 8.38
C PRO A 99 -16.29 5.46 8.57
N PRO A 100 -16.89 5.14 9.72
CA PRO A 100 -18.25 5.59 10.05
C PRO A 100 -18.28 7.11 10.23
N GLU A 101 -19.48 7.68 10.28
CA GLU A 101 -19.66 9.10 10.61
C GLU A 101 -19.13 9.40 12.01
N LEU A 102 -18.49 10.56 12.16
CA LEU A 102 -17.99 11.03 13.44
C LEU A 102 -19.18 11.26 14.40
N PRO A 103 -19.14 10.72 15.63
CA PRO A 103 -20.13 11.02 16.65
C PRO A 103 -20.18 12.53 16.94
N ASP A 104 -21.35 13.04 17.31
CA ASP A 104 -21.56 14.47 17.61
C ASP A 104 -20.59 15.00 18.68
N ALA A 105 -20.30 14.21 19.72
CA ALA A 105 -19.35 14.56 20.78
C ALA A 105 -17.90 14.76 20.28
N MET A 106 -17.56 14.26 19.09
CA MET A 106 -16.22 14.39 18.48
C MET A 106 -16.19 15.41 17.34
N LYS A 107 -17.33 16.04 16.99
CA LYS A 107 -17.39 17.09 15.97
C LYS A 107 -16.82 18.40 16.55
N PRO A 108 -15.82 19.02 15.92
CA PRO A 108 -15.28 20.30 16.38
C PRO A 108 -16.39 21.36 16.45
N GLY A 109 -16.55 22.01 17.60
CA GLY A 109 -17.53 23.09 17.81
C GLY A 109 -18.83 22.73 18.51
N GLN A 110 -18.98 21.50 19.04
CA GLN A 110 -20.16 21.08 19.81
C GLN A 110 -19.96 21.00 21.35
N GLU A 111 -18.85 21.52 21.87
CA GLU A 111 -18.69 21.77 23.32
C GLU A 111 -19.33 23.12 23.69
N ALA A 112 -20.66 23.17 23.79
CA ALA A 112 -21.45 24.06 24.67
C ALA A 112 -22.96 24.04 24.34
N SER A 113 -23.62 22.90 24.53
CA SER A 113 -25.08 22.91 24.81
C SER A 113 -25.46 21.74 25.71
N SER A 114 -24.85 21.72 26.89
CA SER A 114 -25.32 20.95 28.04
C SER A 114 -24.89 21.66 29.32
N ALA A 115 -25.31 22.91 29.48
CA ALA A 115 -25.43 23.55 30.78
C ALA A 115 -26.73 24.36 30.78
N GLU A 116 -27.49 24.20 31.86
CA GLU A 116 -28.75 24.87 32.22
C GLU A 116 -30.07 24.31 31.66
N THR A 117 -30.64 23.39 32.43
CA THR A 117 -31.95 23.67 33.03
C THR A 117 -31.94 23.16 34.47
N ALA A 118 -31.59 24.05 35.39
CA ALA A 118 -31.97 23.93 36.79
C ALA A 118 -33.08 24.96 37.07
N THR A 119 -33.98 24.58 37.98
CA THR A 119 -35.04 25.37 38.65
C THR A 119 -36.28 25.78 37.85
N ALA A 120 -37.43 25.16 38.15
CA ALA A 120 -38.30 25.59 39.25
C ALA A 120 -39.03 24.39 39.86
#